data_AF-A0A954RF16-F1
#
_entry.id   AF-A0A954RF16-F1
#
_cell.length_a   1.000
_cell.length_b   1.000
_cell.length_c   1.000
_cell.angle_alpha   90.00
_cell.angle_beta   90.00
_cell.angle_gamma   90.00
#
_symmetry.space_group_name_H-M   'P 1'
#
loop_
_entity.id
_entity.type
_entity.pdbx_description
1 polymer ?
#
loop_
_entity_poly.entity_id
_entity_poly.type
_entity_poly.pdbx_seq_one_letter_code
_entity_poly.pdbx_strand_id
1 'polypeptide(L)'
;LRQRFQMDEVTFAFPYGSPFLGFAGGELAQSARSAGVSCALTTECGLVDPQSDPYHWGRFNVFAWDTAATLAAKLSDWYGWAPRMKKRITAVLRCQTARSR
;
A
#
# COMPACT_ATOMS: atom_id res chain seq x y z
N LEU A 1 14.78 -4.35 -18.66
CA LEU A 1 14.79 -2.87 -18.56
C LEU A 1 16.16 -2.30 -18.93
N ARG A 2 17.23 -2.67 -18.23
CA ARG A 2 18.62 -2.24 -18.52
C ARG A 2 19.07 -2.38 -19.99
N GLN A 3 19.04 -3.58 -20.56
CA GLN A 3 19.56 -3.78 -21.93
C GLN A 3 18.71 -3.12 -23.02
N ARG A 4 17.38 -3.13 -22.86
CA ARG A 4 16.44 -2.69 -23.91
C ARG A 4 16.07 -1.21 -23.82
N PHE A 5 16.02 -0.67 -22.61
CA PHE A 5 15.54 0.68 -22.29
C PHE A 5 16.59 1.52 -21.56
N GLN A 6 17.78 0.98 -21.29
CA GLN A 6 18.91 1.71 -20.69
C GLN A 6 18.55 2.37 -19.35
N MET A 7 17.72 1.69 -18.55
CA MET A 7 17.31 2.14 -17.22
C MET A 7 18.13 1.45 -16.15
N ASP A 8 18.97 2.21 -15.45
CA ASP A 8 19.81 1.72 -14.36
C ASP A 8 19.03 1.62 -13.04
N GLU A 9 18.21 2.62 -12.77
CA GLU A 9 17.26 2.65 -11.66
C GLU A 9 15.87 2.20 -12.13
N VAL A 10 15.35 1.17 -11.48
CA VAL A 10 14.05 0.60 -11.79
C VAL A 10 13.23 0.49 -10.51
N THR A 11 11.95 0.84 -10.60
CA THR A 11 10.98 0.67 -9.51
C THR A 11 10.18 -0.59 -9.71
N PHE A 12 9.60 -1.12 -8.64
CA PHE A 12 8.78 -2.32 -8.68
C PHE A 12 7.38 -2.07 -8.11
N ALA A 13 6.38 -2.77 -8.64
CA ALA A 13 5.04 -2.79 -8.07
C ALA A 13 4.62 -4.23 -7.82
N PHE A 14 4.32 -4.57 -6.58
CA PHE A 14 3.90 -5.92 -6.23
C PHE A 14 2.57 -6.28 -6.91
N PRO A 15 2.47 -7.42 -7.61
CA PRO A 15 1.21 -7.91 -8.14
C PRO A 15 0.21 -8.12 -7.00
N TYR A 16 -1.01 -7.59 -7.16
CA TYR A 16 -2.05 -7.54 -6.11
C TYR A 16 -1.69 -6.79 -4.82
N GLY A 17 -0.42 -6.47 -4.61
CA GLY A 17 0.13 -5.42 -3.76
C GLY A 17 -0.32 -5.38 -2.30
N SER A 18 -1.00 -6.41 -1.80
CA SER A 18 -1.63 -6.41 -0.49
C SER A 18 -0.71 -7.08 0.53
N PRO A 19 -0.09 -6.31 1.46
CA PRO A 19 0.69 -6.91 2.54
C PRO A 19 -0.18 -7.77 3.46
N PHE A 20 -1.43 -7.35 3.68
CA PHE A 20 -2.40 -8.10 4.48
C PHE A 20 -2.68 -9.51 3.92
N LEU A 21 -2.71 -9.67 2.59
CA LEU A 21 -2.91 -10.96 1.94
C LEU A 21 -1.60 -11.70 1.63
N GLY A 22 -0.45 -11.16 2.04
CA GLY A 22 0.87 -11.74 1.76
C GLY A 22 1.35 -11.55 0.32
N PHE A 23 0.69 -10.72 -0.49
CA PHE A 23 1.11 -10.39 -1.85
C PHE A 23 2.11 -9.22 -1.91
N ALA A 24 2.57 -8.73 -0.76
CA ALA A 24 3.62 -7.72 -0.64
C ALA A 24 4.28 -7.78 0.74
N GLY A 25 5.48 -7.19 0.86
CA GLY A 25 6.23 -7.13 2.13
C GLY A 25 7.02 -8.39 2.44
N GLY A 26 7.60 -8.46 3.65
CA GLY A 26 8.36 -9.62 4.13
C GLY A 26 9.42 -10.10 3.12
N GLU A 27 9.38 -11.40 2.79
CA GLU A 27 10.31 -12.03 1.83
C GLU A 27 10.21 -11.43 0.42
N LEU A 28 9.04 -10.92 0.01
CA LEU A 28 8.88 -10.27 -1.29
C LEU A 28 9.58 -8.90 -1.32
N ALA A 29 9.54 -8.15 -0.22
CA ALA A 29 10.30 -6.90 -0.08
C ALA A 29 11.81 -7.17 -0.03
N GLN A 30 12.23 -8.22 0.67
CA GLN A 30 13.63 -8.69 0.66
C GLN A 30 14.09 -9.02 -0.77
N SER A 31 13.27 -9.78 -1.51
CA SER A 31 13.55 -10.18 -2.88
C SER A 31 13.66 -8.97 -3.82
N ALA A 32 12.76 -7.99 -3.68
CA ALA A 32 12.83 -6.74 -4.42
C ALA A 32 14.14 -6.00 -4.14
N ARG A 33 14.53 -5.88 -2.87
CA ARG A 33 15.80 -5.25 -2.46
C ARG A 33 17.01 -5.99 -3.05
N SER A 34 17.03 -7.31 -2.96
CA SER A 34 18.11 -8.13 -3.53
C SER A 34 18.17 -8.07 -5.06
N ALA A 35 17.05 -7.83 -5.73
CA ALA A 35 17.01 -7.61 -7.18
C ALA A 35 17.56 -6.23 -7.61
N GLY A 36 17.85 -5.33 -6.66
CA GLY A 36 18.44 -4.03 -6.93
C GLY A 36 17.47 -3.01 -7.53
N VAL A 37 16.18 -3.11 -7.21
CA VAL A 37 15.19 -2.06 -7.53
C VAL A 37 15.33 -0.90 -6.54
N SER A 38 15.03 0.32 -6.95
CA SER A 38 15.18 1.51 -6.09
C SER A 38 14.06 1.63 -5.04
N CYS A 39 12.86 1.17 -5.36
CA CYS A 39 11.71 1.11 -4.44
C CYS A 39 10.69 0.06 -4.91
N ALA A 40 9.76 -0.29 -4.01
CA ALA A 40 8.67 -1.22 -4.30
C ALA A 40 7.32 -0.70 -3.75
N LEU A 41 6.28 -0.79 -4.57
CA LEU A 41 4.96 -0.23 -4.30
C LEU A 41 3.94 -1.31 -3.92
N THR A 42 3.17 -1.04 -2.88
CA THR A 42 2.02 -1.82 -2.41
C THR A 42 0.70 -1.13 -2.82
N THR A 43 -0.44 -1.76 -2.54
CA THR A 43 -1.78 -1.16 -2.70
C THR A 43 -2.33 -0.60 -1.39
N GLU A 44 -1.50 -0.50 -0.34
CA GLU A 44 -1.95 0.16 0.89
C GLU A 44 -2.10 1.65 0.65
N CYS A 45 -3.26 2.19 1.03
CA CYS A 45 -3.50 3.63 0.95
C CYS A 45 -2.92 4.28 2.21
N GLY A 46 -1.84 5.04 2.05
CA GLY A 46 -1.22 5.82 3.11
C GLY A 46 -0.30 6.88 2.51
N LEU A 47 -0.11 7.98 3.24
CA LEU A 47 0.91 8.96 2.90
C LEU A 47 2.29 8.33 3.09
N VAL A 48 3.17 8.63 2.15
CA VAL A 48 4.57 8.22 2.18
C VAL A 48 5.41 9.42 2.59
N ASP A 49 6.19 9.26 3.66
CA ASP A 49 7.19 10.22 4.12
C ASP A 49 8.60 9.82 3.62
N PRO A 50 9.55 10.75 3.41
CA PRO A 50 10.93 10.42 3.05
C PRO A 50 11.64 9.42 3.99
N GLN A 51 11.20 9.28 5.24
CA GLN A 51 11.71 8.30 6.19
C GLN A 51 11.03 6.92 6.10
N SER A 52 9.98 6.78 5.29
CA SER A 52 9.26 5.51 5.09
C SER A 52 10.10 4.52 4.31
N ASP A 53 10.04 3.23 4.67
CA ASP A 53 10.75 2.18 3.95
C ASP A 53 10.34 2.15 2.45
N PRO A 54 11.29 2.38 1.52
CA PRO A 54 10.99 2.45 0.08
C PRO A 54 10.47 1.15 -0.51
N TYR A 55 10.59 0.02 0.19
CA TYR A 55 10.08 -1.27 -0.29
C TYR A 55 8.65 -1.58 0.18
N HIS A 56 8.01 -0.62 0.85
CA HIS A 56 6.67 -0.72 1.42
C HIS A 56 5.77 0.47 1.07
N TRP A 57 6.17 1.32 0.14
CA TRP A 57 5.41 2.52 -0.19
C TRP A 57 4.01 2.20 -0.70
N GLY A 58 3.04 2.89 -0.13
CA GLY A 58 1.63 2.75 -0.47
C GLY A 58 1.26 3.45 -1.77
N ARG A 59 0.11 3.07 -2.33
CA ARG A 59 -0.55 3.79 -3.43
C ARG A 59 -2.06 3.71 -3.26
N PHE A 60 -2.77 4.68 -3.81
CA PHE A 60 -4.23 4.62 -3.91
C PHE A 60 -4.66 4.29 -5.33
N ASN A 61 -5.83 3.65 -5.45
CA ASN A 61 -6.41 3.35 -6.75
C ASN A 61 -7.14 4.56 -7.31
N VAL A 62 -6.99 4.78 -8.62
CA VAL A 62 -7.81 5.69 -9.41
C VAL A 62 -8.85 4.86 -10.15
N PHE A 63 -10.09 5.31 -10.12
CA PHE A 63 -11.22 4.66 -10.78
C PHE A 63 -11.80 5.56 -11.86
N ALA A 64 -12.54 4.98 -12.81
CA ALA A 64 -13.17 5.73 -13.90
C ALA A 64 -14.17 6.80 -13.43
N TRP A 65 -14.72 6.65 -12.22
CA TRP A 65 -15.63 7.62 -11.61
C TRP A 65 -14.93 8.70 -10.77
N ASP A 66 -13.59 8.69 -10.69
CA ASP A 66 -12.88 9.75 -10.01
C ASP A 66 -12.95 11.06 -10.80
N THR A 67 -13.17 12.16 -10.08
CA THR A 67 -13.09 13.52 -10.61
C THR A 67 -11.86 14.21 -10.04
N ALA A 68 -11.52 15.39 -10.57
CA ALA A 68 -10.44 16.20 -10.01
C ALA A 68 -10.64 16.47 -8.51
N ALA A 69 -11.89 16.68 -8.07
CA ALA A 69 -12.23 16.87 -6.67
C ALA A 69 -12.02 15.61 -5.82
N THR A 70 -12.41 14.42 -6.31
CA THR A 70 -12.18 13.18 -5.55
C THR A 70 -10.70 12.81 -5.49
N LEU A 71 -9.93 13.07 -6.55
CA LEU A 71 -8.48 12.87 -6.54
C LEU A 71 -7.77 13.83 -5.57
N ALA A 72 -8.16 15.11 -5.56
CA ALA A 72 -7.63 16.07 -4.59
C ALA A 72 -7.92 15.59 -3.15
N ALA A 73 -9.14 15.13 -2.87
CA ALA A 73 -9.48 14.57 -1.57
C ALA A 73 -8.62 13.35 -1.21
N LYS A 74 -8.42 12.40 -2.15
CA LYS A 74 -7.54 11.23 -1.94
C LYS A 74 -6.11 11.61 -1.57
N LEU A 75 -5.57 12.66 -2.19
CA LEU A 75 -4.23 13.18 -1.93
C LEU A 75 -4.14 13.93 -0.59
N SER A 76 -5.22 14.60 -0.15
CA SER A 76 -5.30 15.33 1.13
C SER A 76 -5.56 14.44 2.35
N ASP A 77 -4.96 13.25 2.39
CA ASP A 77 -5.03 12.30 3.52
C ASP A 77 -6.45 11.79 3.88
N TRP A 78 -7.37 11.79 2.92
CA TRP A 78 -8.69 11.15 3.11
C TRP A 78 -8.57 9.64 3.42
N TYR A 79 -7.46 9.00 3.10
CA TYR A 79 -7.24 7.61 3.50
C TYR A 79 -6.71 7.43 4.93
N GLY A 80 -6.31 8.48 5.65
CA GLY A 80 -5.91 8.38 7.05
C GLY A 80 -7.03 7.88 7.97
N TRP A 81 -8.30 8.17 7.63
CA TRP A 81 -9.46 7.78 8.45
C TRP A 81 -10.05 6.40 8.10
N ALA A 82 -9.95 5.95 6.86
CA ALA A 82 -10.67 4.75 6.39
C ALA A 82 -10.15 3.41 6.98
N PRO A 83 -8.83 3.14 7.08
CA PRO A 83 -8.32 1.93 7.75
C PRO A 83 -8.52 1.98 9.27
N ARG A 84 -8.47 3.17 9.88
CA ARG A 84 -8.68 3.37 11.32
C ARG A 84 -10.10 2.99 11.75
N MET A 85 -11.10 3.27 10.91
CA MET A 85 -12.48 2.83 11.16
C MET A 85 -12.63 1.30 11.03
N LYS A 86 -12.03 0.68 10.01
CA LYS A 86 -12.06 -0.80 9.87
C LYS A 86 -11.47 -1.51 11.09
N LYS A 87 -10.29 -1.09 11.58
CA LYS A 87 -9.65 -1.68 12.77
C LYS A 87 -10.52 -1.55 14.03
N ARG A 88 -11.16 -0.38 14.24
CA ARG A 88 -12.07 -0.15 15.38
C ARG A 88 -13.33 -1.01 15.31
N ILE A 89 -13.93 -1.14 14.13
CA ILE A 89 -15.14 -1.96 13.93
C ILE A 89 -14.84 -3.45 14.14
N THR A 90 -13.74 -3.97 13.59
CA THR A 90 -13.35 -5.37 13.79
C THR A 90 -13.04 -5.67 15.26
N ALA A 91 -12.42 -4.75 15.99
CA ALA A 91 -12.16 -4.91 17.42
C ALA A 91 -13.46 -4.96 18.25
N VAL A 92 -14.43 -4.09 17.94
CA VAL A 92 -15.74 -4.08 18.63
C VAL A 92 -16.52 -5.37 18.35
N LEU A 93 -16.54 -5.84 17.09
CA LEU A 93 -17.24 -7.07 16.71
C LEU A 93 -16.64 -8.32 17.39
N ARG A 94 -15.31 -8.39 17.55
CA ARG A 94 -14.62 -9.47 18.28
C ARG A 94 -14.93 -9.47 19.79
N CYS A 95 -15.08 -8.28 20.39
CA CYS A 95 -15.42 -8.17 21.81
C CYS A 95 -16.88 -8.59 22.10
N GLN A 96 -17.80 -8.36 21.16
CA GLN A 96 -19.20 -8.79 21.27
C GLN A 96 -19.38 -10.31 21.11
N THR A 97 -18.56 -10.95 20.27
CA THR A 97 -18.59 -12.42 20.10
C THR A 97 -17.95 -13.16 21.28
N ALA A 98 -17.03 -12.52 22.02
CA ALA A 98 -16.45 -13.08 23.23
C ALA A 98 -17.35 -12.97 24.47
N ARG A 99 -18.39 -12.12 24.44
CA ARG A 99 -19.30 -11.84 25.57
C ARG A 99 -20.64 -12.60 25.48
N SER A 100 -20.83 -13.41 24.45
CA SER A 100 -22.03 -14.21 24.15
C SER A 100 -21.81 -15.72 24.26
N ARG A 101 -20.70 -16.13 24.87
CA ARG A 101 -20.44 -17.49 25.38
C ARG A 101 -20.26 -17.41 26.89
#